data_AF-A0A349D5I2-F1
#
_entry.id   AF-A0A349D5I2-F1
#
_cell.length_a   1.000
_cell.length_b   1.000
_cell.length_c   1.000
_cell.angle_alpha   90.00
_cell.angle_beta   90.00
_cell.angle_gamma   90.00
#
_symmetry.space_group_name_H-M   'P 1'
#
loop_
_entity.id
_entity.type
_entity.pdbx_description
1 polymer ?
#
loop_
_entity_poly.entity_id
_entity_poly.type
_entity_poly.pdbx_seq_one_letter_code
_entity_poly.pdbx_strand_id
1 'polypeptide(L)'
;MRKHLITSLSILFALIYNAQNPTFEWAAAMGGQGNDVGNSIAADINGNVYSTGTYQDTVDFDPGSSVNTSIGTGSFDAYIQKLDANGNLLWVKNIGGTVAADIV
;
A
#
# COMPACT_ATOMS: atom_id res chain seq x y z
N MET A 1 -16.36 -46.91 -28.66
CA MET A 1 -15.40 -45.79 -28.85
C MET A 1 -15.94 -44.43 -28.38
N ARG A 2 -17.23 -44.09 -28.53
CA ARG A 2 -17.77 -42.76 -28.15
C ARG A 2 -17.95 -42.46 -26.65
N LYS A 3 -17.93 -43.48 -25.77
CA LYS A 3 -18.13 -43.30 -24.30
C LYS A 3 -16.85 -42.85 -23.58
N HIS A 4 -15.67 -43.23 -24.09
CA HIS A 4 -14.37 -42.86 -23.50
C HIS A 4 -13.98 -41.41 -23.79
N LEU A 5 -14.49 -40.83 -24.89
CA LEU A 5 -14.24 -39.44 -25.28
C LEU A 5 -14.94 -38.44 -24.34
N ILE A 6 -16.13 -38.79 -23.84
CA ILE A 6 -16.90 -37.92 -22.94
C ILE A 6 -16.26 -37.94 -21.54
N THR A 7 -15.83 -39.11 -21.05
CA THR A 7 -15.14 -39.21 -19.75
C THR A 7 -13.76 -38.55 -19.76
N SER A 8 -13.00 -38.59 -20.87
CA SER A 8 -11.70 -37.91 -20.93
C SER A 8 -11.84 -36.39 -20.97
N LEU A 9 -12.92 -35.86 -21.57
CA LEU A 9 -13.20 -34.43 -21.63
C LEU A 9 -13.61 -33.85 -20.27
N SER A 10 -14.35 -34.61 -19.46
CA SER A 10 -14.72 -34.22 -18.08
C SER A 10 -13.51 -34.16 -17.14
N ILE A 11 -12.57 -35.09 -17.27
CA ILE A 11 -11.35 -35.14 -16.46
C ILE A 11 -10.41 -33.98 -16.84
N LEU A 12 -10.38 -33.58 -18.11
CA LEU A 12 -9.62 -32.41 -18.57
C LEU A 12 -10.20 -31.09 -18.06
N PHE A 13 -11.53 -30.98 -17.93
CA PHE A 13 -12.18 -29.78 -17.40
C PHE A 13 -11.94 -29.59 -15.88
N ALA A 14 -11.85 -30.69 -15.12
CA ALA A 14 -11.56 -30.67 -13.67
C ALA A 14 -10.11 -30.26 -13.33
N LEU A 15 -9.16 -30.45 -14.26
CA LEU A 15 -7.75 -30.09 -14.07
C LEU A 15 -7.44 -28.59 -14.30
N ILE A 16 -8.42 -27.84 -14.82
CA ILE A 16 -8.29 -26.39 -15.07
C ILE A 16 -8.88 -25.57 -13.91
N TYR A 17 -9.58 -26.22 -12.98
CA TYR A 17 -10.02 -25.62 -11.70
C TYR A 17 -8.87 -25.57 -10.68
N ASN A 18 -7.75 -24.95 -11.04
CA ASN A 18 -6.98 -24.33 -9.98
C ASN A 18 -7.75 -23.07 -9.62
N ALA A 19 -8.34 -23.05 -8.42
CA ALA A 19 -8.74 -21.79 -7.80
C ALA A 19 -7.59 -20.81 -8.02
N GLN A 20 -7.87 -19.66 -8.64
CA GLN A 20 -6.84 -18.65 -8.86
C GLN A 20 -6.26 -18.33 -7.49
N ASN A 21 -5.08 -18.88 -7.17
CA ASN A 21 -4.32 -18.41 -6.02
C ASN A 21 -4.06 -16.95 -6.34
N PRO A 22 -4.64 -15.98 -5.60
CA PRO A 22 -4.37 -14.59 -5.87
C PRO A 22 -2.87 -14.41 -5.73
N THR A 23 -2.19 -14.17 -6.85
CA THR A 23 -0.77 -13.88 -6.85
C THR A 23 -0.62 -12.52 -6.21
N PHE A 24 -0.03 -12.52 -5.03
CA PHE A 24 0.21 -11.32 -4.28
C PHE A 24 1.31 -10.49 -4.98
N GLU A 25 0.98 -9.28 -5.44
CA GLU A 25 1.95 -8.43 -6.14
C GLU A 25 2.92 -7.76 -5.17
N TRP A 26 2.42 -6.99 -4.21
CA TRP A 26 3.24 -6.37 -3.16
C TRP A 26 2.44 -6.02 -1.90
N ALA A 27 3.14 -6.03 -0.76
CA ALA A 27 2.75 -5.44 0.52
C ALA A 27 3.96 -4.71 1.03
N ALA A 28 3.72 -3.60 1.71
CA ALA A 28 4.74 -2.96 2.48
C ALA A 28 4.16 -2.48 3.81
N ALA A 29 5.03 -2.45 4.82
CA ALA A 29 4.74 -1.81 6.09
C ALA A 29 5.28 -0.39 6.05
N MET A 30 4.57 0.52 6.70
CA MET A 30 4.97 1.89 6.87
C MET A 30 4.62 2.32 8.29
N GLY A 31 5.38 3.27 8.83
CA GLY A 31 5.18 3.77 10.18
C GLY A 31 6.49 4.15 10.85
N GLY A 32 6.38 4.53 12.12
CA GLY A 32 7.45 5.06 12.94
C GLY A 32 7.43 4.50 14.35
N GLN A 33 8.07 5.23 15.25
CA GLN A 33 8.09 4.89 16.69
C GLN A 33 6.79 5.27 17.40
N GLY A 34 6.07 6.27 16.88
CA GLY A 34 4.83 6.77 17.44
C GLY A 34 3.59 5.95 17.06
N ASN A 35 2.41 6.45 17.43
CA ASN A 35 1.14 5.85 17.00
C ASN A 35 0.80 6.29 15.57
N ASP A 36 0.62 5.31 14.68
CA ASP A 36 0.26 5.54 13.28
C ASP A 36 -1.04 4.84 12.93
N VAL A 37 -1.92 5.53 12.21
CA VAL A 37 -3.24 5.03 11.82
C VAL A 37 -3.48 5.32 10.35
N GLY A 38 -3.71 4.27 9.56
CA GLY A 38 -4.27 4.39 8.22
C GLY A 38 -5.78 4.60 8.28
N ASN A 39 -6.29 5.65 7.65
CA ASN A 39 -7.71 5.99 7.66
C ASN A 39 -8.43 5.63 6.35
N SER A 40 -7.77 5.75 5.20
CA SER A 40 -8.38 5.44 3.91
C SER A 40 -7.34 5.11 2.84
N ILE A 41 -7.74 4.32 1.84
CA ILE A 41 -6.95 3.96 0.67
C ILE A 41 -7.83 3.93 -0.59
N ALA A 42 -7.30 4.43 -1.71
CA ALA A 42 -7.95 4.41 -3.01
C ALA A 42 -6.92 4.27 -4.13
N ALA A 43 -7.33 3.83 -5.32
CA ALA A 43 -6.45 3.74 -6.49
C ALA A 43 -7.00 4.57 -7.67
N ASP A 44 -6.11 5.16 -8.47
CA ASP A 44 -6.49 5.80 -9.75
C ASP A 44 -6.46 4.81 -10.93
N ILE A 45 -6.88 5.28 -12.12
CA ILE A 45 -6.96 4.46 -13.33
C ILE A 45 -5.61 3.93 -13.82
N ASN A 46 -4.50 4.55 -13.40
CA ASN A 46 -3.15 4.11 -13.73
C ASN A 46 -2.60 3.14 -12.67
N GLY A 47 -3.40 2.76 -11.68
CA GLY A 47 -3.00 1.88 -10.59
C GLY A 47 -2.20 2.56 -9.49
N ASN A 48 -2.04 3.90 -9.51
CA ASN A 48 -1.39 4.56 -8.39
C ASN A 48 -2.28 4.49 -7.16
N VAL A 49 -1.69 4.19 -6.02
CA VAL A 49 -2.38 4.02 -4.74
C VAL A 49 -2.21 5.28 -3.91
N TYR A 50 -3.32 5.78 -3.36
CA TYR A 50 -3.36 6.91 -2.46
C TYR A 50 -3.80 6.43 -1.09
N SER A 51 -3.03 6.76 -0.06
CA SER A 51 -3.38 6.45 1.32
C SER A 51 -3.41 7.73 2.14
N THR A 52 -4.27 7.75 3.15
CA THR A 52 -4.39 8.86 4.11
C THR A 52 -4.43 8.32 5.51
N GLY A 53 -3.95 9.10 6.46
CA GLY A 53 -3.92 8.70 7.85
C GLY A 53 -3.41 9.79 8.76
N THR A 54 -3.17 9.40 10.01
CA THR A 54 -2.48 10.22 11.01
C THR A 54 -1.25 9.49 11.53
N TYR A 55 -0.21 10.23 11.87
CA TYR A 55 1.01 9.69 12.42
C TYR A 55 1.52 10.53 13.58
N GLN A 56 2.37 9.94 14.42
CA GLN A 56 3.04 10.62 15.53
C GLN A 56 4.55 10.45 15.39
N ASP A 57 5.30 11.42 15.91
CA ASP A 57 6.76 11.45 15.87
C ASP A 57 7.31 11.34 14.44
N THR A 58 8.40 10.61 14.23
CA THR A 58 9.00 10.43 12.90
C THR A 58 8.51 9.16 12.25
N VAL A 59 8.01 9.28 11.02
CA VAL A 59 7.61 8.16 10.16
C VAL A 59 8.45 8.14 8.89
N ASP A 60 8.82 6.94 8.45
CA ASP A 60 9.31 6.71 7.08
C ASP A 60 8.14 6.30 6.19
N PHE A 61 7.83 7.16 5.21
CA PHE A 61 6.77 6.91 4.25
C PHE A 61 7.27 6.19 2.98
N ASP A 62 8.56 5.86 2.88
CA ASP A 62 9.06 5.06 1.75
C ASP A 62 8.91 3.57 2.06
N PRO A 63 8.14 2.81 1.26
CA PRO A 63 8.00 1.37 1.47
C PRO A 63 9.21 0.55 0.98
N GLY A 64 10.16 1.19 0.27
CA GLY A 64 11.39 0.60 -0.24
C GLY A 64 12.56 0.72 0.73
N SER A 65 13.78 0.71 0.18
CA SER A 65 15.03 0.85 0.96
C SER A 65 15.55 2.29 1.06
N SER A 66 14.88 3.24 0.40
CA SER A 66 15.19 4.65 0.54
C SER A 66 14.51 5.19 1.80
N VAL A 67 15.00 6.32 2.32
CA VAL A 67 14.44 6.92 3.53
C VAL A 67 13.70 8.19 3.15
N ASN A 68 12.39 8.24 3.40
CA ASN A 68 11.56 9.43 3.25
C ASN A 68 10.92 9.79 4.60
N THR A 69 11.72 10.42 5.45
CA THR A 69 11.31 10.77 6.80
C THR A 69 10.43 12.02 6.82
N SER A 70 9.29 11.86 7.49
CA SER A 70 8.41 12.97 7.87
C SER A 70 8.44 13.09 9.39
N ILE A 71 8.71 14.29 9.88
CA ILE A 71 8.84 14.57 11.31
C ILE A 71 7.56 15.24 11.77
N GLY A 72 6.79 14.56 12.60
CA GLY A 72 5.67 15.11 13.34
C GLY A 72 6.14 15.73 14.65
N THR A 73 5.48 16.80 15.10
CA THR A 73 5.96 17.62 16.23
C THR A 73 5.39 17.16 17.57
N GLY A 74 5.39 15.85 17.82
CA GLY A 74 4.93 15.21 19.07
C GLY A 74 3.40 15.07 19.24
N SER A 75 2.60 15.79 18.46
CA SER A 75 1.15 15.55 18.29
C SER A 75 0.87 14.71 17.03
N PHE A 76 -0.39 14.34 16.78
CA PHE A 76 -0.79 13.71 15.54
C PHE A 76 -0.81 14.70 14.38
N ASP A 77 -0.06 14.40 13.32
CA ASP A 77 -0.14 15.09 12.03
C ASP A 77 -0.81 14.16 11.01
N ALA A 78 -1.49 14.74 10.02
CA ALA A 78 -2.12 14.00 8.95
C ALA A 78 -1.17 13.83 7.75
N TYR A 79 -1.35 12.76 6.98
CA TYR A 79 -0.61 12.56 5.74
C TYR A 79 -1.54 12.23 4.57
N ILE A 80 -1.06 12.54 3.37
CA ILE A 80 -1.52 11.99 2.10
C ILE A 80 -0.30 11.42 1.39
N GLN A 81 -0.32 10.15 1.05
CA GLN A 81 0.75 9.49 0.34
C GLN A 81 0.24 9.01 -1.03
N LYS A 82 1.12 9.04 -2.03
CA LYS A 82 0.90 8.40 -3.31
C LYS A 82 2.03 7.42 -3.62
N LEU A 83 1.65 6.17 -3.92
CA LEU A 83 2.51 5.12 -4.44
C LEU A 83 2.21 4.85 -5.92
N ASP A 84 3.19 4.37 -6.66
CA ASP A 84 2.96 3.80 -7.99
C ASP A 84 2.29 2.41 -7.90
N ALA A 85 1.94 1.82 -9.05
CA ALA A 85 1.29 0.52 -9.11
C ALA A 85 2.14 -0.64 -8.53
N ASN A 86 3.47 -0.45 -8.42
CA ASN A 86 4.39 -1.43 -7.84
C ASN A 86 4.67 -1.18 -6.35
N GLY A 87 4.02 -0.18 -5.75
CA GLY A 87 4.20 0.18 -4.33
C GLY A 87 5.39 1.11 -4.07
N ASN A 88 6.00 1.72 -5.08
CA ASN A 88 7.09 2.68 -4.86
C ASN A 88 6.56 4.07 -4.51
N LEU A 89 7.21 4.76 -3.58
CA LEU A 89 6.83 6.11 -3.20
C LEU A 89 6.99 7.11 -4.35
N LEU A 90 5.91 7.77 -4.74
CA LEU A 90 5.95 8.90 -5.66
C LEU A 90 6.07 10.22 -4.90
N TRP A 91 5.25 10.40 -3.86
CA TRP A 91 5.35 11.52 -2.94
C TRP A 91 4.53 11.27 -1.67
N VAL A 92 4.86 12.01 -0.62
CA VAL A 92 4.04 12.19 0.58
C VAL A 92 3.85 13.69 0.85
N LYS A 93 2.68 14.05 1.38
CA LYS A 93 2.34 15.39 1.86
C LYS A 93 1.90 15.29 3.31
N ASN A 94 2.54 16.06 4.17
CA ASN A 94 2.19 16.16 5.58
C ASN A 94 1.32 17.40 5.80
N ILE A 95 0.28 17.24 6.61
CA ILE A 95 -0.73 18.25 6.91
C ILE A 95 -0.81 18.33 8.43
N GLY A 96 -0.22 19.37 9.00
CA GLY A 96 0.03 19.41 10.43
C GLY A 96 0.93 20.56 10.85
N GLY A 97 1.17 20.66 12.15
CA GLY A 97 1.90 21.78 12.73
C GLY A 97 3.39 21.70 12.42
N THR A 98 3.91 22.63 11.63
CA THR A 98 5.35 22.92 11.67
C THR A 98 5.59 23.71 12.95
N VAL A 99 6.51 23.30 13.82
CA VAL A 99 7.16 24.32 14.66
C VAL A 99 7.92 25.17 13.66
N ALA A 100 7.30 26.27 13.21
CA ALA A 100 8.10 27.41 12.83
C ALA A 100 8.91 27.69 14.09
N ALA A 101 10.16 27.26 14.11
CA ALA A 101 11.12 27.98 14.89
C ALA A 101 11.15 29.38 14.27
N ASP A 102 10.19 30.22 14.66
CA ASP A 102 10.34 31.67 14.65
C ASP A 102 11.53 31.92 15.56
N ILE A 103 12.72 31.77 14.99
CA ILE A 103 13.92 32.39 15.51
C ILE A 103 13.80 33.85 15.07
N VAL A 104 13.17 34.64 15.94
CA VAL A 104 13.40 36.08 16.03
C VAL A 104 14.63 36.30 16.90
#